data_AF-R1IHH1-F1
#
_entry.id   AF-R1IHH1-F1
#
_cell.length_a   1.000
_cell.length_b   1.000
_cell.length_c   1.000
_cell.angle_alpha   90.00
_cell.angle_beta   90.00
_cell.angle_gamma   90.00
#
_symmetry.space_group_name_H-M   'P 1'
#
loop_
_entity.id
_entity.type
_entity.pdbx_description
1 polymer ?
#
loop_
_entity_poly.entity_id
_entity_poly.type
_entity_poly.pdbx_seq_one_letter_code
_entity_poly.pdbx_strand_id
1 'polypeptide(L)'
;RADRDRRREAIDLAWWTDHLTGAPSTVDLPRDRPRPAVQTYRGASHHQAFPAGVAEAAGDLARRTGTTRAGVVLAAFGELLRRLTGGADHLVATVVADRQLAETQDVAGFFVDIVPVRLRAANADFTAQVRGSGDELLAATAHPAAPIDRLVGALGVPRDPSRAPLVQVMVNVLNFTEPRLDLPGVPGEWLPVAKPGSPFDLTVYVLEHGIELLYNPDLFDASRMTALAEDFTALLAALVAEPDRPAAACAPELPRAAVRTAAPAAAAPSRPVPVPVADPAALAATEAVIAATWRAVLGLDTVGVTDNFFDIGGHSLALARVHAEVTTRLGRRIPMVDLFTHPTVRALAAHLHAGAAPGPELARAAERVAARRGRTPSRRPRRSAGTTGQEQERPQ
;
A
#
# COMPACT_ATOMS: atom_id res chain seq x y z
N ARG A 1 28.79 6.38 -8.82
CA ARG A 1 27.44 6.68 -8.25
C ARG A 1 26.78 5.38 -7.79
N ALA A 2 26.44 4.47 -8.72
CA ALA A 2 25.84 3.16 -8.39
C ALA A 2 26.56 2.30 -7.32
N ASP A 3 27.89 2.33 -7.23
CA ASP A 3 28.61 1.61 -6.16
C ASP A 3 28.46 2.29 -4.78
N ARG A 4 28.40 3.63 -4.77
CA ARG A 4 28.18 4.42 -3.56
C ARG A 4 26.75 4.23 -3.06
N ASP A 5 25.79 4.24 -3.98
CA ASP A 5 24.36 4.06 -3.67
C ASP A 5 24.11 2.65 -3.12
N ARG A 6 24.68 1.61 -3.73
CA ARG A 6 24.61 0.22 -3.21
C ARG A 6 25.26 0.07 -1.83
N ARG A 7 26.40 0.72 -1.57
CA ARG A 7 27.04 0.69 -0.25
C ARG A 7 26.17 1.37 0.80
N ARG A 8 25.54 2.50 0.46
CA ARG A 8 24.64 3.23 1.37
C ARG A 8 23.40 2.39 1.68
N GLU A 9 22.78 1.79 0.67
CA GLU A 9 21.66 0.84 0.85
C GLU A 9 22.06 -0.30 1.79
N ALA A 10 23.23 -0.92 1.60
CA ALA A 10 23.67 -2.04 2.44
C ALA A 10 23.90 -1.62 3.90
N ILE A 11 24.43 -0.43 4.16
CA ILE A 11 24.63 0.12 5.51
C ILE A 11 23.28 0.35 6.17
N ASP A 12 22.38 1.06 5.49
CA ASP A 12 21.05 1.37 6.01
C ASP A 12 20.24 0.08 6.24
N LEU A 13 20.31 -0.88 5.32
CA LEU A 13 19.65 -2.19 5.45
C LEU A 13 20.15 -2.98 6.66
N ALA A 14 21.47 -2.98 6.92
CA ALA A 14 22.04 -3.63 8.08
C ALA A 14 21.58 -2.97 9.38
N TRP A 15 21.58 -1.63 9.43
CA TRP A 15 21.07 -0.87 10.57
C TRP A 15 19.59 -1.17 10.82
N TRP A 16 18.75 -1.15 9.79
CA TRP A 16 17.32 -1.43 9.91
C TRP A 16 17.04 -2.86 10.39
N THR A 17 17.81 -3.84 9.91
CA THR A 17 17.65 -5.24 10.32
C THR A 17 17.95 -5.40 11.81
N ASP A 18 19.02 -4.77 12.30
CA ASP A 18 19.37 -4.75 13.73
C ASP A 18 18.31 -3.99 14.55
N HIS A 19 17.96 -2.77 14.15
CA HIS A 19 17.01 -1.89 14.83
C HIS A 19 15.61 -2.49 14.98
N LEU A 20 15.13 -3.20 13.95
CA LEU A 20 13.82 -3.86 13.94
C LEU A 20 13.86 -5.28 14.51
N THR A 21 15.00 -5.73 15.03
CA THR A 21 15.08 -7.04 15.67
C THR A 21 14.10 -7.12 16.85
N GLY A 22 13.31 -8.20 16.86
CA GLY A 22 12.26 -8.43 17.86
C GLY A 22 11.06 -7.48 17.78
N ALA A 23 10.98 -6.60 16.78
CA ALA A 23 9.78 -5.79 16.57
C ALA A 23 8.62 -6.69 16.08
N PRO A 24 7.39 -6.44 16.54
CA PRO A 24 6.23 -7.12 15.97
C PRO A 24 6.05 -6.70 14.51
N SER A 25 5.85 -7.69 13.63
CA SER A 25 5.60 -7.46 12.20
C SER A 25 4.12 -7.30 11.86
N THR A 26 3.25 -7.32 12.88
CA THR A 26 1.79 -7.24 12.72
C THR A 26 1.15 -6.38 13.80
N VAL A 27 0.27 -5.47 13.36
CA VAL A 27 -0.66 -4.72 14.20
C VAL A 27 -2.07 -5.21 13.90
N ASP A 28 -2.69 -5.93 14.84
CA ASP A 28 -4.05 -6.46 14.68
C ASP A 28 -5.06 -5.53 15.37
N LEU A 29 -5.57 -4.55 14.62
CA LEU A 29 -6.62 -3.67 15.10
C LEU A 29 -7.93 -4.45 15.33
N PRO A 30 -8.72 -4.11 16.37
CA PRO A 30 -10.09 -4.61 16.50
C PRO A 30 -10.93 -4.30 15.26
N ARG A 31 -11.53 -5.33 14.66
CA ARG A 31 -12.28 -5.26 13.40
C ARG A 31 -13.73 -5.73 13.58
N ASP A 32 -14.63 -5.16 12.79
CA ASP A 32 -16.04 -5.55 12.77
C ASP A 32 -16.29 -6.78 11.90
N ARG A 33 -15.37 -7.06 10.96
CA ARG A 33 -15.50 -8.13 9.97
C ARG A 33 -14.26 -9.04 9.95
N PRO A 34 -14.43 -10.32 9.56
CA PRO A 34 -13.29 -11.19 9.34
C PRO A 34 -12.43 -10.65 8.21
N ARG A 35 -11.10 -10.78 8.37
CA ARG A 35 -10.17 -10.36 7.33
C ARG A 35 -10.37 -11.23 6.06
N PRO A 36 -10.53 -10.62 4.87
CA PRO A 36 -10.53 -11.35 3.62
C PRO A 36 -9.21 -12.10 3.38
N ALA A 37 -9.24 -13.25 2.69
CA ALA A 37 -8.03 -14.02 2.38
C ALA A 37 -7.03 -13.26 1.48
N VAL A 38 -7.53 -12.30 0.70
CA VAL A 38 -6.73 -11.40 -0.14
C VAL A 38 -7.19 -9.97 0.17
N GLN A 39 -6.23 -9.07 0.36
CA GLN A 39 -6.50 -7.69 0.70
C GLN A 39 -7.37 -7.00 -0.36
N THR A 40 -8.38 -6.29 0.12
CA THR A 40 -9.15 -5.37 -0.70
C THR A 40 -8.63 -3.94 -0.51
N TYR A 41 -8.78 -3.08 -1.52
CA TYR A 41 -8.32 -1.69 -1.47
C TYR A 41 -9.51 -0.73 -1.56
N ARG A 42 -10.64 -1.11 -0.95
CA ARG A 42 -11.79 -0.21 -0.81
C ARG A 42 -11.45 0.84 0.22
N GLY A 43 -11.87 2.07 -0.03
CA GLY A 43 -11.63 3.21 0.84
C GLY A 43 -12.93 3.82 1.34
N ALA A 44 -12.98 4.10 2.63
CA ALA A 44 -13.90 5.03 3.25
C ALA A 44 -13.10 5.98 4.14
N SER A 45 -13.58 7.21 4.33
CA SER A 45 -12.90 8.18 5.18
C SER A 45 -13.79 8.79 6.25
N HIS A 46 -13.16 9.23 7.33
CA HIS A 46 -13.78 9.96 8.41
C HIS A 46 -12.85 11.09 8.87
N HIS A 47 -13.37 12.30 8.99
CA HIS A 47 -12.62 13.46 9.46
C HIS A 47 -13.07 13.85 10.87
N GLN A 48 -12.10 14.10 11.74
CA GLN A 48 -12.32 14.51 13.13
C GLN A 48 -11.43 15.70 13.46
N ALA A 49 -12.05 16.81 13.88
CA ALA A 49 -11.32 17.98 14.35
C ALA A 49 -10.69 17.73 15.73
N PHE A 50 -9.54 18.35 15.98
CA PHE A 50 -8.96 18.40 17.32
C PHE A 50 -9.81 19.31 18.22
N PRO A 51 -9.95 18.98 19.51
CA PRO A 51 -10.48 19.91 20.49
C PRO A 51 -9.68 21.22 20.52
N ALA A 52 -10.34 22.31 20.92
CA ALA A 52 -9.72 23.63 20.98
C ALA A 52 -8.43 23.62 21.83
N GLY A 53 -7.38 24.28 21.33
CA GLY A 53 -6.07 24.41 22.01
C GLY A 53 -5.17 23.17 21.92
N VAL A 54 -5.67 22.00 21.49
CA VAL A 54 -4.85 20.76 21.45
C VAL A 54 -3.70 20.86 20.46
N ALA A 55 -3.93 21.44 19.27
CA ALA A 55 -2.89 21.63 18.26
C ALA A 55 -1.75 22.54 18.76
N GLU A 56 -2.10 23.61 19.49
CA GLU A 56 -1.16 24.53 20.12
C GLU A 56 -0.38 23.83 21.24
N ALA A 57 -1.08 23.15 22.15
CA ALA A 57 -0.48 22.40 23.25
C ALA A 57 0.48 21.29 22.75
N ALA A 58 0.11 20.58 21.68
CA ALA A 58 1.01 19.61 21.03
C ALA A 58 2.25 20.30 20.43
N GLY A 59 2.08 21.47 19.83
CA GLY A 59 3.20 22.30 19.36
C GLY A 59 4.10 22.78 20.48
N ASP A 60 3.54 23.14 21.63
CA ASP A 60 4.28 23.62 22.81
C ASP A 60 5.06 22.49 23.47
N LEU A 61 4.44 21.31 23.60
CA LEU A 61 5.09 20.10 24.07
C LEU A 61 6.27 19.73 23.16
N ALA A 62 6.06 19.72 21.84
CA ALA A 62 7.13 19.45 20.87
C ALA A 62 8.33 20.39 21.06
N ARG A 63 8.08 21.70 21.24
CA ARG A 63 9.16 22.68 21.50
C ARG A 63 9.87 22.41 22.83
N ARG A 64 9.13 22.05 23.89
CA ARG A 64 9.68 21.72 25.21
C ARG A 64 10.54 20.46 25.19
N THR A 65 10.17 19.46 24.40
CA THR A 65 10.89 18.17 24.31
C THR A 65 12.00 18.17 23.27
N GLY A 66 12.12 19.24 22.45
CA GLY A 66 13.06 19.28 21.32
C GLY A 66 12.66 18.34 20.18
N THR A 67 11.38 18.00 20.07
CA THR A 67 10.83 17.09 19.06
C THR A 67 9.92 17.84 18.09
N THR A 68 9.29 17.11 17.17
CA THR A 68 8.30 17.65 16.24
C THR A 68 6.87 17.35 16.70
N ARG A 69 5.88 18.08 16.15
CA ARG A 69 4.46 17.73 16.33
C ARG A 69 4.17 16.30 15.88
N ALA A 70 4.88 15.82 14.85
CA ALA A 70 4.79 14.43 14.41
C ALA A 70 5.20 13.44 15.51
N GLY A 71 6.31 13.72 16.22
CA GLY A 71 6.72 12.90 17.37
C GLY A 71 5.69 12.88 18.50
N VAL A 72 5.02 14.01 18.78
CA VAL A 72 3.94 14.07 19.78
C VAL A 72 2.74 13.21 19.37
N VAL A 73 2.31 13.34 18.12
CA VAL A 73 1.16 12.60 17.59
C VAL A 73 1.46 11.10 17.49
N LEU A 74 2.66 10.71 17.08
CA LEU A 74 3.08 9.31 17.04
C LEU A 74 3.16 8.70 18.45
N ALA A 75 3.65 9.43 19.44
CA ALA A 75 3.65 8.97 20.83
C ALA A 75 2.21 8.70 21.32
N ALA A 76 1.29 9.65 21.06
CA ALA A 76 -0.12 9.49 21.41
C ALA A 76 -0.78 8.31 20.67
N PHE A 77 -0.39 8.09 19.40
CA PHE A 77 -0.86 6.96 18.61
C PHE A 77 -0.31 5.63 19.12
N GLY A 78 0.94 5.59 19.57
CA GLY A 78 1.52 4.44 20.27
C GLY A 78 0.74 4.07 21.53
N GLU A 79 0.35 5.08 22.33
CA GLU A 79 -0.52 4.87 23.49
C GLU A 79 -1.92 4.39 23.10
N LEU A 80 -2.51 4.91 22.01
CA LEU A 80 -3.77 4.40 21.46
C LEU A 80 -3.65 2.91 21.08
N LEU A 81 -2.63 2.54 20.32
CA LEU A 81 -2.39 1.17 19.90
C LEU A 81 -2.15 0.24 21.09
N ARG A 82 -1.46 0.72 22.14
CA ARG A 82 -1.29 -0.03 23.38
C ARG A 82 -2.60 -0.41 24.02
N ARG A 83 -3.54 0.53 24.06
CA ARG A 83 -4.85 0.29 24.66
C ARG A 83 -5.76 -0.57 23.78
N LEU A 84 -5.66 -0.46 22.46
CA LEU A 84 -6.44 -1.28 21.51
C LEU A 84 -5.98 -2.73 21.45
N THR A 85 -4.67 -2.95 21.52
CA THR A 85 -4.06 -4.28 21.27
C THR A 85 -3.58 -4.97 22.54
N GLY A 86 -3.36 -4.22 23.62
CA GLY A 86 -2.75 -4.70 24.87
C GLY A 86 -1.22 -4.80 24.85
N GLY A 87 -0.56 -4.68 23.68
CA GLY A 87 0.90 -4.71 23.56
C GLY A 87 1.53 -3.32 23.73
N ALA A 88 2.78 -3.20 24.15
CA ALA A 88 3.46 -1.90 24.36
C ALA A 88 4.43 -1.51 23.22
N ASP A 89 4.54 -2.34 22.19
CA ASP A 89 5.49 -2.19 21.09
C ASP A 89 4.74 -2.43 19.78
N HIS A 90 4.82 -1.49 18.84
CA HIS A 90 4.13 -1.55 17.56
C HIS A 90 4.99 -0.99 16.45
N LEU A 91 4.84 -1.56 15.27
CA LEU A 91 5.44 -1.01 14.06
C LEU A 91 4.35 -0.34 13.21
N VAL A 92 4.52 0.95 12.93
CA VAL A 92 3.65 1.70 12.02
C VAL A 92 4.46 2.26 10.87
N ALA A 93 3.82 2.53 9.74
CA ALA A 93 4.40 3.31 8.66
C ALA A 93 4.28 4.81 8.97
N THR A 94 5.27 5.59 8.59
CA THR A 94 5.12 7.04 8.38
C THR A 94 5.63 7.43 7.00
N VAL A 95 5.27 8.64 6.58
CA VAL A 95 5.69 9.19 5.30
C VAL A 95 6.74 10.26 5.54
N VAL A 96 7.89 10.11 4.89
CA VAL A 96 8.97 11.08 4.90
C VAL A 96 9.08 11.65 3.49
N ALA A 97 9.18 12.97 3.37
CA ALA A 97 9.44 13.60 2.09
C ALA A 97 10.89 13.32 1.65
N ASP A 98 11.06 12.55 0.57
CA ASP A 98 12.37 12.32 -0.04
C ASP A 98 12.70 13.42 -1.05
N ARG A 99 12.80 14.65 -0.56
CA ARG A 99 13.25 15.83 -1.33
C ARG A 99 14.65 16.25 -0.87
N GLN A 100 15.56 15.29 -0.77
CA GLN A 100 16.93 15.48 -0.28
C GLN A 100 17.80 16.35 -1.23
N LEU A 101 17.37 16.54 -2.47
CA LEU A 101 18.06 17.36 -3.46
C LEU A 101 17.30 18.67 -3.70
N ALA A 102 18.00 19.81 -3.60
CA ALA A 102 17.42 21.13 -3.84
C ALA A 102 16.72 21.22 -5.21
N GLU A 103 17.24 20.53 -6.24
CA GLU A 103 16.65 20.53 -7.58
C GLU A 103 15.30 19.79 -7.67
N THR A 104 14.94 18.99 -6.67
CA THR A 104 13.68 18.22 -6.62
C THR A 104 12.59 18.90 -5.80
N GLN A 105 12.88 20.05 -5.17
CA GLN A 105 11.90 20.75 -4.34
C GLN A 105 10.72 21.30 -5.14
N ASP A 106 10.96 21.77 -6.36
CA ASP A 106 9.93 22.38 -7.22
C ASP A 106 9.40 21.45 -8.32
N VAL A 107 9.78 20.17 -8.30
CA VAL A 107 9.34 19.19 -9.30
C VAL A 107 8.06 18.51 -8.84
N ALA A 108 7.05 18.48 -9.72
CA ALA A 108 5.86 17.67 -9.56
C ALA A 108 6.22 16.18 -9.80
N GLY A 109 6.09 15.36 -8.75
CA GLY A 109 6.41 13.92 -8.80
C GLY A 109 6.17 13.23 -7.46
N PHE A 110 6.26 11.90 -7.44
CA PHE A 110 6.04 11.09 -6.23
C PHE A 110 7.37 10.95 -5.46
N PHE A 111 7.63 11.88 -4.55
CA PHE A 111 8.86 11.97 -3.74
C PHE A 111 8.56 11.72 -2.25
N VAL A 112 7.89 10.61 -1.97
CA VAL A 112 7.52 10.22 -0.62
C VAL A 112 7.97 8.79 -0.37
N ASP A 113 8.68 8.59 0.72
CA ASP A 113 9.09 7.28 1.20
C ASP A 113 8.24 6.87 2.40
N ILE A 114 7.90 5.59 2.43
CA ILE A 114 7.21 4.97 3.55
C ILE A 114 8.26 4.27 4.40
N VAL A 115 8.47 4.76 5.61
CA VAL A 115 9.45 4.21 6.55
C VAL A 115 8.74 3.61 7.76
N PRO A 116 9.17 2.44 8.26
CA PRO A 116 8.65 1.91 9.49
C PRO A 116 9.16 2.72 10.69
N VAL A 117 8.31 2.92 11.68
CA VAL A 117 8.59 3.62 12.94
C VAL A 117 8.13 2.73 14.07
N ARG A 118 9.04 2.36 14.98
CA ARG A 118 8.75 1.50 16.11
C ARG A 118 8.29 2.35 17.31
N LEU A 119 7.00 2.28 17.61
CA LEU A 119 6.40 3.00 18.72
C LEU A 119 6.42 2.14 19.98
N ARG A 120 7.02 2.67 21.05
CA ARG A 120 7.08 2.00 22.35
C ARG A 120 6.32 2.81 23.40
N ALA A 121 5.12 2.36 23.73
CA ALA A 121 4.30 2.93 24.78
C ALA A 121 4.57 2.19 26.10
N ALA A 122 5.68 2.52 26.75
CA ALA A 122 6.01 2.02 28.10
C ALA A 122 5.15 2.69 29.18
N ASN A 123 5.16 2.14 30.40
CA ASN A 123 4.60 2.78 31.60
C ASN A 123 5.46 3.98 32.06
N ALA A 124 5.68 4.93 31.15
CA ALA A 124 6.42 6.17 31.36
C ALA A 124 5.47 7.36 31.25
N ASP A 125 5.95 8.53 31.68
CA ASP A 125 5.26 9.78 31.39
C ASP A 125 5.20 10.07 29.88
N PHE A 126 4.21 10.86 29.47
CA PHE A 126 4.01 11.15 28.06
C PHE A 126 5.17 11.96 27.48
N THR A 127 5.78 12.87 28.24
CA THR A 127 6.99 13.61 27.84
C THR A 127 8.12 12.67 27.40
N ALA A 128 8.35 11.56 28.11
CA ALA A 128 9.33 10.54 27.76
C ALA A 128 8.95 9.75 26.49
N GLN A 129 7.67 9.41 26.34
CA GLN A 129 7.17 8.76 25.11
C GLN A 129 7.35 9.66 23.89
N VAL A 130 7.11 10.97 24.03
CA VAL A 130 7.34 11.97 22.98
C VAL A 130 8.82 12.03 22.57
N ARG A 131 9.74 12.07 23.53
CA ARG A 131 11.18 12.02 23.24
C ARG A 131 11.56 10.74 22.50
N GLY A 132 11.13 9.59 23.00
CA GLY A 132 11.39 8.30 22.35
C GLY A 132 10.87 8.23 20.92
N SER A 133 9.68 8.77 20.66
CA SER A 133 9.10 8.83 19.31
C SER A 133 9.83 9.82 18.40
N GLY A 134 10.35 10.92 18.97
CA GLY A 134 11.22 11.86 18.26
C GLY A 134 12.57 11.24 17.87
N ASP A 135 13.21 10.53 18.79
CA ASP A 135 14.47 9.84 18.54
C ASP A 135 14.32 8.74 17.48
N GLU A 136 13.22 7.97 17.55
CA GLU A 136 12.89 6.94 16.55
C GLU A 136 12.69 7.56 15.15
N LEU A 137 11.93 8.66 15.04
CA LEU A 137 11.76 9.36 13.77
C LEU A 137 13.09 9.88 13.21
N LEU A 138 13.94 10.45 14.07
CA LEU A 138 15.25 10.94 13.67
C LEU A 138 16.14 9.79 13.17
N ALA A 139 16.13 8.66 13.88
CA ALA A 139 16.90 7.48 13.49
C ALA A 139 16.40 6.88 12.17
N ALA A 140 15.07 6.77 11.99
CA ALA A 140 14.44 6.30 10.75
C ALA A 140 14.80 7.19 9.55
N THR A 141 14.74 8.51 9.72
CA THR A 141 15.04 9.48 8.64
C THR A 141 16.54 9.60 8.35
N ALA A 142 17.41 9.18 9.27
CA ALA A 142 18.85 9.11 9.05
C ALA A 142 19.28 7.93 8.14
N HIS A 143 18.39 6.95 7.90
CA HIS A 143 18.66 5.76 7.09
C HIS A 143 17.69 5.61 5.90
N PRO A 144 17.62 6.60 4.98
CA PRO A 144 16.62 6.63 3.91
C PRO A 144 16.88 5.64 2.77
N ALA A 145 18.08 5.06 2.68
CA ALA A 145 18.51 4.33 1.48
C ALA A 145 18.04 2.86 1.44
N ALA A 146 17.25 2.39 2.42
CA ALA A 146 16.73 1.03 2.46
C ALA A 146 15.21 1.00 2.17
N PRO A 147 14.80 0.61 0.94
CA PRO A 147 13.39 0.46 0.60
C PRO A 147 12.70 -0.60 1.47
N ILE A 148 11.42 -0.38 1.80
CA ILE A 148 10.65 -1.31 2.65
C ILE A 148 10.62 -2.75 2.12
N ASP A 149 10.60 -2.95 0.80
CA ASP A 149 10.63 -4.29 0.19
C ASP A 149 11.93 -5.04 0.51
N ARG A 150 13.05 -4.32 0.63
CA ARG A 150 14.35 -4.88 1.01
C ARG A 150 14.36 -5.22 2.50
N LEU A 151 13.74 -4.39 3.33
CA LEU A 151 13.55 -4.66 4.77
C LEU A 151 12.72 -5.92 4.99
N VAL A 152 11.58 -6.05 4.29
CA VAL A 152 10.68 -7.22 4.35
C VAL A 152 11.44 -8.50 4.03
N GLY A 153 12.24 -8.48 2.97
CA GLY A 153 13.08 -9.62 2.58
C GLY A 153 14.18 -9.95 3.61
N ALA A 154 14.90 -8.94 4.11
CA ALA A 154 15.99 -9.12 5.06
C ALA A 154 15.50 -9.61 6.44
N LEU A 155 14.35 -9.13 6.89
CA LEU A 155 13.71 -9.55 8.15
C LEU A 155 12.99 -10.90 8.05
N GLY A 156 12.86 -11.47 6.84
CA GLY A 156 12.16 -12.74 6.62
C GLY A 156 10.68 -12.69 6.98
N VAL A 157 10.03 -11.53 6.80
CA VAL A 157 8.61 -11.35 7.14
C VAL A 157 7.77 -12.31 6.29
N PRO A 158 6.93 -13.17 6.89
CA PRO A 158 6.09 -14.09 6.13
C PRO A 158 5.17 -13.34 5.17
N ARG A 159 5.03 -13.85 3.95
CA ARG A 159 4.06 -13.32 3.00
C ARG A 159 2.64 -13.64 3.46
N ASP A 160 1.81 -12.62 3.52
CA ASP A 160 0.38 -12.73 3.80
C ASP A 160 -0.38 -11.85 2.80
N PRO A 161 -1.08 -12.42 1.80
CA PRO A 161 -1.79 -11.65 0.77
C PRO A 161 -2.98 -10.86 1.33
N SER A 162 -3.35 -11.08 2.59
CA SER A 162 -4.47 -10.39 3.24
C SER A 162 -4.10 -9.03 3.86
N ARG A 163 -2.82 -8.63 3.84
CA ARG A 163 -2.33 -7.39 4.46
C ARG A 163 -1.02 -6.87 3.85
N ALA A 164 -0.73 -5.60 4.07
CA ALA A 164 0.58 -5.04 3.78
C ALA A 164 1.69 -5.70 4.62
N PRO A 165 2.86 -5.97 4.01
CA PRO A 165 3.98 -6.56 4.71
C PRO A 165 4.58 -5.56 5.71
N LEU A 166 5.05 -6.06 6.85
CA LEU A 166 5.73 -5.32 7.93
C LEU A 166 4.85 -4.31 8.70
N VAL A 167 4.03 -3.50 8.03
CA VAL A 167 3.23 -2.43 8.65
C VAL A 167 1.81 -2.40 8.06
N GLN A 168 0.80 -2.36 8.91
CA GLN A 168 -0.63 -2.36 8.51
C GLN A 168 -1.34 -1.05 8.82
N VAL A 169 -0.69 -0.17 9.58
CA VAL A 169 -1.19 1.16 9.92
C VAL A 169 -0.17 2.19 9.48
N MET A 170 -0.62 3.22 8.77
CA MET A 170 0.22 4.35 8.37
C MET A 170 -0.25 5.62 9.07
N VAL A 171 0.69 6.39 9.63
CA VAL A 171 0.46 7.72 10.19
C VAL A 171 1.25 8.73 9.37
N ASN A 172 0.55 9.54 8.59
CA ASN A 172 1.11 10.56 7.73
C ASN A 172 0.84 11.95 8.34
N VAL A 173 1.90 12.66 8.73
CA VAL A 173 1.77 13.99 9.30
C VAL A 173 1.97 15.03 8.21
N LEU A 174 0.86 15.66 7.80
CA LEU A 174 0.86 16.65 6.74
C LEU A 174 1.28 18.01 7.31
N ASN A 175 2.43 18.50 6.83
CA ASN A 175 2.98 19.80 7.24
C ASN A 175 2.70 20.91 6.20
N PHE A 176 1.65 20.76 5.39
CA PHE A 176 1.23 21.80 4.46
C PHE A 176 -0.18 22.28 4.82
N THR A 177 -0.38 23.60 4.70
CA THR A 177 -1.70 24.20 4.75
C THR A 177 -2.53 23.67 3.59
N GLU A 178 -3.78 23.28 3.83
CA GLU A 178 -4.69 22.91 2.76
C GLU A 178 -4.65 23.99 1.67
N PRO A 179 -4.36 23.63 0.41
CA PRO A 179 -4.29 24.61 -0.66
C PRO A 179 -5.67 25.23 -0.84
N ARG A 180 -5.83 26.47 -0.37
CA ARG A 180 -7.02 27.27 -0.65
C ARG A 180 -6.87 27.85 -2.04
N LEU A 181 -7.70 27.36 -2.96
CA LEU A 181 -7.87 28.00 -4.26
C LEU A 181 -8.80 29.20 -4.08
N ASP A 182 -8.23 30.35 -3.70
CA ASP A 182 -8.95 31.61 -3.65
C ASP A 182 -8.85 32.29 -5.02
N LEU A 183 -9.97 32.33 -5.73
CA LEU A 183 -10.10 32.98 -7.04
C LEU A 183 -10.97 34.23 -6.86
N PRO A 184 -10.41 35.45 -7.02
CA PRO A 184 -11.18 36.67 -6.82
C PRO A 184 -12.47 36.69 -7.64
N GLY A 185 -13.61 36.84 -6.97
CA GLY A 185 -14.93 36.88 -7.61
C GLY A 185 -15.49 35.53 -8.05
N VAL A 186 -14.80 34.41 -7.76
CA VAL A 186 -15.28 33.06 -8.05
C VAL A 186 -15.41 32.29 -6.74
N PRO A 187 -16.64 32.06 -6.23
CA PRO A 187 -16.82 31.22 -5.06
C PRO A 187 -16.41 29.78 -5.38
N GLY A 188 -15.54 29.21 -4.54
CA GLY A 188 -15.15 27.81 -4.61
C GLY A 188 -15.90 26.98 -3.58
N GLU A 189 -16.36 25.79 -3.97
CA GLU A 189 -16.93 24.79 -3.06
C GLU A 189 -16.14 23.48 -3.20
N TRP A 190 -15.82 22.86 -2.07
CA TRP A 190 -15.17 21.56 -2.06
C TRP A 190 -16.20 20.47 -2.33
N LEU A 191 -16.07 19.78 -3.46
CA LEU A 191 -16.86 18.60 -3.77
C LEU A 191 -16.19 17.36 -3.16
N PRO A 192 -16.85 16.63 -2.24
CA PRO A 192 -16.32 15.39 -1.72
C PRO A 192 -16.24 14.36 -2.85
N VAL A 193 -15.02 13.89 -3.14
CA VAL A 193 -14.77 12.79 -4.08
C VAL A 193 -14.55 11.50 -3.31
N ALA A 194 -15.00 10.38 -3.87
CA ALA A 194 -14.69 9.06 -3.31
C ALA A 194 -13.17 8.88 -3.23
N LYS A 195 -12.64 8.72 -2.02
CA LYS A 195 -11.22 8.52 -1.80
C LYS A 195 -10.84 7.11 -2.27
N PRO A 196 -9.74 6.94 -3.03
CA PRO A 196 -9.20 5.61 -3.27
C PRO A 196 -8.85 4.95 -1.93
N GLY A 197 -9.01 3.64 -1.80
CA GLY A 197 -8.59 2.95 -0.59
C GLY A 197 -7.08 2.95 -0.38
N SER A 198 -6.67 2.47 0.78
CA SER A 198 -5.27 2.42 1.18
C SER A 198 -4.70 1.01 1.04
N PRO A 199 -3.39 0.85 0.74
CA PRO A 199 -2.70 -0.43 0.92
C PRO A 199 -2.53 -0.80 2.41
N PHE A 200 -2.88 0.09 3.33
CA PHE A 200 -2.90 -0.17 4.77
C PHE A 200 -4.34 -0.42 5.25
N ASP A 201 -4.49 -1.16 6.34
CA ASP A 201 -5.82 -1.35 6.96
C ASP A 201 -6.40 0.00 7.41
N LEU A 202 -5.51 0.84 7.97
CA LEU A 202 -5.81 2.19 8.43
C LEU A 202 -4.68 3.13 8.01
N THR A 203 -5.05 4.28 7.45
CA THR A 203 -4.17 5.41 7.23
C THR A 203 -4.71 6.61 7.97
N VAL A 204 -3.87 7.24 8.78
CA VAL A 204 -4.18 8.44 9.56
C VAL A 204 -3.43 9.60 8.93
N TYR A 205 -4.16 10.54 8.34
CA TYR A 205 -3.60 11.83 7.96
C TYR A 205 -3.77 12.79 9.12
N VAL A 206 -2.67 13.31 9.63
CA VAL A 206 -2.66 14.32 10.67
C VAL A 206 -2.59 15.67 9.99
N LEU A 207 -3.64 16.46 10.19
CA LEU A 207 -3.83 17.79 9.63
C LEU A 207 -3.47 18.84 10.69
N GLU A 208 -3.48 20.12 10.30
CA GLU A 208 -3.20 21.23 11.22
C GLU A 208 -4.18 21.29 12.39
N HIS A 209 -5.47 21.00 12.14
CA HIS A 209 -6.56 21.15 13.11
C HIS A 209 -7.40 19.87 13.31
N GLY A 210 -6.88 18.72 12.91
CA GLY A 210 -7.60 17.45 13.05
C GLY A 210 -6.87 16.26 12.44
N ILE A 211 -7.64 15.20 12.24
CA ILE A 211 -7.20 13.98 11.55
C ILE A 211 -8.22 13.56 10.49
N GLU A 212 -7.74 12.98 9.40
CA GLU A 212 -8.55 12.19 8.46
C GLU A 212 -8.11 10.73 8.56
N LEU A 213 -9.06 9.85 8.89
CA LEU A 213 -8.89 8.41 8.83
C LEU A 213 -9.32 7.92 7.45
N LEU A 214 -8.45 7.20 6.75
CA LEU A 214 -8.77 6.44 5.54
C LEU A 214 -8.66 4.95 5.88
N TYR A 215 -9.75 4.20 5.74
CA TYR A 215 -9.85 2.83 6.22
C TYR A 215 -10.55 1.92 5.22
N ASN A 216 -10.35 0.61 5.39
CA ASN A 216 -11.01 -0.40 4.58
C ASN A 216 -12.40 -0.79 5.16
N PRO A 217 -13.51 -0.50 4.47
CA PRO A 217 -14.85 -0.84 4.95
C PRO A 217 -15.13 -2.35 5.02
N ASP A 218 -14.34 -3.17 4.32
CA ASP A 218 -14.43 -4.64 4.44
C ASP A 218 -13.83 -5.15 5.77
N LEU A 219 -13.14 -4.28 6.54
CA LEU A 219 -12.59 -4.57 7.86
C LEU A 219 -13.31 -3.80 8.99
N PHE A 220 -13.69 -2.53 8.75
CA PHE A 220 -14.20 -1.62 9.78
C PHE A 220 -15.53 -0.96 9.40
N ASP A 221 -16.42 -0.82 10.37
CA ASP A 221 -17.63 -0.02 10.26
C ASP A 221 -17.36 1.47 10.42
N ALA A 222 -18.17 2.30 9.76
CA ALA A 222 -18.08 3.75 9.89
C ALA A 222 -18.23 4.23 11.33
N SER A 223 -19.16 3.64 12.10
CA SER A 223 -19.37 3.98 13.51
C SER A 223 -18.15 3.67 14.38
N ARG A 224 -17.44 2.58 14.12
CA ARG A 224 -16.17 2.27 14.80
C ARG A 224 -15.11 3.30 14.49
N MET A 225 -14.98 3.68 13.23
CA MET A 225 -13.94 4.63 12.81
C MET A 225 -14.21 6.04 13.33
N THR A 226 -15.48 6.45 13.42
CA THR A 226 -15.89 7.66 14.15
C THR A 226 -15.45 7.58 15.61
N ALA A 227 -15.82 6.51 16.33
CA ALA A 227 -15.44 6.35 17.74
C ALA A 227 -13.91 6.34 17.92
N LEU A 228 -13.16 5.67 17.04
CA LEU A 228 -11.70 5.64 17.09
C LEU A 228 -11.10 7.05 16.93
N ALA A 229 -11.66 7.88 16.06
CA ALA A 229 -11.19 9.24 15.83
C ALA A 229 -11.49 10.14 17.04
N GLU A 230 -12.71 10.06 17.58
CA GLU A 230 -13.11 10.75 18.80
C GLU A 230 -12.21 10.35 19.98
N ASP A 231 -12.01 9.05 20.19
CA ASP A 231 -11.17 8.48 21.25
C ASP A 231 -9.72 8.95 21.11
N PHE A 232 -9.16 8.95 19.89
CA PHE A 232 -7.79 9.41 19.64
C PHE A 232 -7.62 10.90 19.93
N THR A 233 -8.54 11.75 19.45
CA THR A 233 -8.42 13.20 19.66
C THR A 233 -8.63 13.60 21.12
N ALA A 234 -9.52 12.91 21.85
CA ALA A 234 -9.68 13.08 23.28
C ALA A 234 -8.47 12.57 24.08
N LEU A 235 -7.89 11.43 23.68
CA LEU A 235 -6.66 10.89 24.29
C LEU A 235 -5.50 11.87 24.09
N LEU A 236 -5.29 12.38 22.87
CA LEU A 236 -4.26 13.37 22.59
C LEU A 236 -4.45 14.63 23.47
N ALA A 237 -5.68 15.12 23.60
CA ALA A 237 -6.00 16.26 24.46
C ALA A 237 -5.61 16.02 25.93
N ALA A 238 -5.94 14.84 26.48
CA ALA A 238 -5.59 14.49 27.85
C ALA A 238 -4.06 14.35 28.04
N LEU A 239 -3.37 13.73 27.08
CA LEU A 239 -1.92 13.52 27.14
C LEU A 239 -1.14 14.84 27.07
N VAL A 240 -1.54 15.79 26.21
CA VAL A 240 -0.86 17.10 26.13
C VAL A 240 -1.19 18.03 27.29
N ALA A 241 -2.33 17.84 27.96
CA ALA A 241 -2.71 18.60 29.16
C ALA A 241 -1.91 18.18 30.40
N GLU A 242 -1.59 16.89 30.54
CA GLU A 242 -0.84 16.35 31.67
C GLU A 242 0.38 15.52 31.20
N PRO A 243 1.35 16.13 30.48
CA PRO A 243 2.39 15.38 29.78
C PRO A 243 3.40 14.70 30.71
N ASP A 244 3.52 15.18 31.95
CA ASP A 244 4.45 14.64 32.95
C ASP A 244 3.81 13.54 33.81
N ARG A 245 2.54 13.17 33.54
CA ARG A 245 1.90 11.99 34.14
C ARG A 245 2.14 10.74 33.29
N PRO A 246 2.17 9.55 33.91
CA PRO A 246 2.17 8.29 33.17
C PRO A 246 1.04 8.26 32.14
N ALA A 247 1.36 8.03 30.87
CA ALA A 247 0.39 8.10 29.77
C ALA A 247 -0.79 7.13 29.98
N ALA A 248 -0.53 5.98 30.61
CA ALA A 248 -1.55 5.01 30.98
C ALA A 248 -2.54 5.51 32.06
N ALA A 249 -2.16 6.51 32.85
CA ALA A 249 -3.00 7.12 33.88
C ALA A 249 -3.78 8.34 33.37
N CYS A 250 -3.44 8.84 32.17
CA CYS A 250 -4.19 9.89 31.49
C CYS A 250 -5.41 9.26 30.81
N ALA A 251 -6.62 9.77 31.06
CA ALA A 251 -7.89 9.31 30.47
C ALA A 251 -8.19 7.79 30.63
N PRO A 252 -8.76 7.32 31.76
CA PRO A 252 -8.85 5.89 32.08
C PRO A 252 -9.80 5.03 31.22
N GLU A 253 -10.66 5.60 30.37
CA GLU A 253 -11.76 4.86 29.70
C GLU A 253 -11.76 4.89 28.16
N LEU A 254 -10.71 5.43 27.54
CA LEU A 254 -10.53 5.44 26.09
C LEU A 254 -9.38 4.52 25.68
N PRO A 255 -9.42 3.89 24.50
CA PRO A 255 -10.54 3.75 23.58
C PRO A 255 -11.50 2.62 23.99
N ARG A 256 -12.73 2.66 23.49
CA ARG A 256 -13.72 1.58 23.72
C ARG A 256 -13.27 0.28 23.01
N ALA A 257 -12.78 -0.70 23.76
CA ALA A 257 -12.61 -2.08 23.27
C ALA A 257 -13.89 -2.88 23.60
N ALA A 258 -14.51 -3.72 22.75
CA ALA A 258 -13.99 -4.60 21.71
C ALA A 258 -15.09 -5.10 20.72
N VAL A 259 -14.71 -5.64 19.56
CA VAL A 259 -14.98 -7.03 19.12
C VAL A 259 -13.80 -7.47 18.23
N ARG A 260 -13.35 -8.72 18.37
CA ARG A 260 -12.41 -9.41 17.48
C ARG A 260 -13.18 -10.57 16.84
N THR A 261 -13.39 -10.57 15.53
CA THR A 261 -13.99 -11.72 14.82
C THR A 261 -12.89 -12.68 14.31
N ALA A 262 -13.04 -13.97 14.59
CA ALA A 262 -12.15 -15.04 14.13
C ALA A 262 -12.29 -15.29 12.62
N ALA A 263 -11.26 -15.88 12.01
CA ALA A 263 -11.20 -16.14 10.57
C ALA A 263 -12.19 -17.23 10.12
N PRO A 264 -12.77 -17.16 8.91
CA PRO A 264 -12.88 -18.37 8.10
C PRO A 264 -11.49 -18.72 7.56
N ALA A 265 -10.92 -19.82 8.07
CA ALA A 265 -9.89 -20.56 7.35
C ALA A 265 -10.54 -21.51 6.34
N ALA A 266 -9.80 -21.81 5.27
CA ALA A 266 -10.16 -22.52 4.04
C ALA A 266 -10.99 -21.70 3.02
N ALA A 267 -10.32 -21.35 1.93
CA ALA A 267 -10.92 -20.81 0.71
C ALA A 267 -12.06 -21.73 0.23
N ALA A 268 -13.29 -21.21 0.23
CA ALA A 268 -14.31 -21.72 -0.67
C ALA A 268 -14.00 -21.16 -2.07
N PRO A 269 -14.06 -21.97 -3.14
CA PRO A 269 -13.93 -21.46 -4.50
C PRO A 269 -15.03 -20.41 -4.70
N SER A 270 -14.63 -19.16 -4.91
CA SER A 270 -15.54 -18.10 -5.34
C SER A 270 -16.13 -18.54 -6.68
N ARG A 271 -17.41 -18.90 -6.67
CA ARG A 271 -18.16 -19.25 -7.87
C ARG A 271 -18.15 -18.01 -8.77
N PRO A 272 -17.64 -18.08 -10.01
CA PRO A 272 -17.58 -16.91 -10.87
C PRO A 272 -18.99 -16.36 -11.10
N VAL A 273 -19.17 -15.08 -10.80
CA VAL A 273 -20.29 -14.28 -11.30
C VAL A 273 -20.15 -14.30 -12.84
N PRO A 274 -21.20 -14.65 -13.61
CA PRO A 274 -21.12 -14.57 -15.06
C PRO A 274 -20.96 -13.11 -15.48
N VAL A 275 -19.74 -12.68 -15.71
CA VAL A 275 -19.43 -11.43 -16.41
C VAL A 275 -19.68 -11.69 -17.89
N PRO A 276 -20.32 -10.77 -18.64
CA PRO A 276 -20.43 -10.90 -20.09
C PRO A 276 -19.03 -11.15 -20.64
N VAL A 277 -18.85 -12.27 -21.37
CA VAL A 277 -17.55 -12.67 -21.89
C VAL A 277 -17.05 -11.56 -22.81
N ALA A 278 -16.11 -10.77 -22.31
CA ALA A 278 -15.30 -9.89 -23.14
C ALA A 278 -14.69 -10.76 -24.25
N ASP A 279 -14.66 -10.25 -25.48
CA ASP A 279 -14.05 -10.94 -26.62
C ASP A 279 -12.67 -11.51 -26.19
N PRO A 280 -12.48 -12.85 -26.19
CA PRO A 280 -11.23 -13.47 -25.78
C PRO A 280 -10.00 -12.95 -26.54
N ALA A 281 -10.19 -12.45 -27.77
CA ALA A 281 -9.12 -11.84 -28.54
C ALA A 281 -8.74 -10.44 -28.00
N ALA A 282 -9.72 -9.62 -27.60
CA ALA A 282 -9.49 -8.30 -27.01
C ALA A 282 -8.85 -8.39 -25.62
N LEU A 283 -9.29 -9.35 -24.80
CA LEU A 283 -8.67 -9.62 -23.50
C LEU A 283 -7.20 -10.02 -23.66
N ALA A 284 -6.90 -10.96 -24.56
CA ALA A 284 -5.53 -11.41 -24.82
C ALA A 284 -4.64 -10.29 -25.38
N ALA A 285 -5.19 -9.38 -26.19
CA ALA A 285 -4.48 -8.20 -26.68
C ALA A 285 -4.08 -7.26 -25.54
N THR A 286 -4.97 -7.06 -24.58
CA THR A 286 -4.74 -6.21 -23.40
C THR A 286 -3.72 -6.84 -22.46
N GLU A 287 -3.87 -8.14 -22.18
CA GLU A 287 -2.89 -8.92 -21.41
C GLU A 287 -1.49 -8.79 -22.05
N ALA A 288 -1.39 -8.87 -23.37
CA ALA A 288 -0.11 -8.75 -24.09
C ALA A 288 0.51 -7.35 -23.94
N VAL A 289 -0.28 -6.28 -24.00
CA VAL A 289 0.22 -4.91 -23.79
C VAL A 289 0.72 -4.74 -22.36
N ILE A 290 -0.07 -5.13 -21.37
CA ILE A 290 0.29 -5.00 -19.95
C ILE A 290 1.54 -5.83 -19.63
N ALA A 291 1.60 -7.10 -20.05
CA ALA A 291 2.76 -7.97 -19.83
C ALA A 291 4.02 -7.46 -20.55
N ALA A 292 3.89 -6.87 -21.74
CA ALA A 292 5.01 -6.23 -22.43
C ALA A 292 5.54 -5.01 -21.66
N THR A 293 4.63 -4.19 -21.11
CA THR A 293 5.02 -3.06 -20.27
C THR A 293 5.70 -3.50 -18.98
N TRP A 294 5.19 -4.53 -18.30
CA TRP A 294 5.81 -5.05 -17.08
C TRP A 294 7.21 -5.59 -17.33
N ARG A 295 7.41 -6.38 -18.40
CA ARG A 295 8.74 -6.86 -18.81
C ARG A 295 9.72 -5.72 -19.03
N ALA A 296 9.30 -4.67 -19.74
CA ALA A 296 10.13 -3.52 -20.04
C ALA A 296 10.51 -2.73 -18.77
N VAL A 297 9.55 -2.55 -17.85
CA VAL A 297 9.78 -1.77 -16.63
C VAL A 297 10.57 -2.54 -15.58
N LEU A 298 10.28 -3.84 -15.41
CA LEU A 298 10.92 -4.70 -14.42
C LEU A 298 12.23 -5.33 -14.92
N GLY A 299 12.53 -5.23 -16.21
CA GLY A 299 13.71 -5.86 -16.81
C GLY A 299 13.64 -7.39 -16.83
N LEU A 300 12.45 -7.96 -16.98
CA LEU A 300 12.21 -9.41 -16.98
C LEU A 300 12.01 -9.95 -18.41
N ASP A 301 12.53 -11.13 -18.70
CA ASP A 301 12.37 -11.81 -20.00
C ASP A 301 10.91 -12.28 -20.21
N THR A 302 10.30 -12.80 -19.14
CA THR A 302 8.94 -13.33 -19.15
C THR A 302 8.15 -12.85 -17.94
N VAL A 303 6.88 -12.52 -18.17
CA VAL A 303 5.89 -12.22 -17.13
C VAL A 303 4.67 -13.06 -17.43
N GLY A 304 4.31 -13.95 -16.52
CA GLY A 304 3.09 -14.74 -16.56
C GLY A 304 1.86 -13.87 -16.38
N VAL A 305 0.78 -14.23 -17.06
CA VAL A 305 -0.48 -13.45 -17.00
C VAL A 305 -1.16 -13.49 -15.63
N THR A 306 -0.81 -14.46 -14.80
CA THR A 306 -1.27 -14.63 -13.42
C THR A 306 -0.22 -14.24 -12.38
N ASP A 307 0.98 -13.82 -12.81
CA ASP A 307 2.03 -13.42 -11.88
C ASP A 307 1.59 -12.12 -11.19
N ASN A 308 1.76 -12.08 -9.88
CA ASN A 308 1.53 -10.87 -9.12
C ASN A 308 2.70 -9.90 -9.33
N PHE A 309 2.41 -8.65 -9.67
CA PHE A 309 3.39 -7.60 -9.94
C PHE A 309 4.44 -7.48 -8.84
N PHE A 310 4.01 -7.52 -7.58
CA PHE A 310 4.87 -7.34 -6.42
C PHE A 310 5.70 -8.59 -6.13
N ASP A 311 5.20 -9.78 -6.48
CA ASP A 311 5.94 -11.04 -6.29
C ASP A 311 7.14 -11.17 -7.23
N ILE A 312 7.08 -10.52 -8.40
CA ILE A 312 8.13 -10.57 -9.44
C ILE A 312 9.08 -9.37 -9.40
N GLY A 313 9.15 -8.66 -8.27
CA GLY A 313 10.09 -7.54 -8.05
C GLY A 313 9.54 -6.16 -8.44
N GLY A 314 8.23 -6.03 -8.62
CA GLY A 314 7.58 -4.74 -8.78
C GLY A 314 7.54 -3.93 -7.48
N HIS A 315 7.88 -2.64 -7.58
CA HIS A 315 7.87 -1.67 -6.48
C HIS A 315 7.14 -0.38 -6.91
N SER A 316 6.89 0.55 -5.98
CA SER A 316 6.06 1.75 -6.24
C SER A 316 6.51 2.59 -7.45
N LEU A 317 7.82 2.81 -7.63
CA LEU A 317 8.34 3.53 -8.80
C LEU A 317 8.15 2.74 -10.10
N ALA A 318 8.33 1.42 -10.08
CA ALA A 318 8.04 0.57 -11.23
C ALA A 318 6.53 0.56 -11.53
N LEU A 319 5.68 0.53 -10.51
CA LEU A 319 4.23 0.59 -10.66
C LEU A 319 3.78 1.92 -11.27
N ALA A 320 4.37 3.04 -10.86
CA ALA A 320 4.11 4.36 -11.44
C ALA A 320 4.52 4.44 -12.92
N ARG A 321 5.67 3.87 -13.28
CA ARG A 321 6.12 3.78 -14.69
C ARG A 321 5.19 2.88 -15.51
N VAL A 322 4.82 1.72 -14.96
CA VAL A 322 3.84 0.81 -15.58
C VAL A 322 2.51 1.54 -15.79
N HIS A 323 2.01 2.25 -14.78
CA HIS A 323 0.76 3.00 -14.84
C HIS A 323 0.78 4.02 -15.97
N ALA A 324 1.83 4.86 -16.03
CA ALA A 324 1.99 5.86 -17.08
C ALA A 324 2.04 5.21 -18.47
N GLU A 325 2.83 4.14 -18.62
CA GLU A 325 3.04 3.49 -19.91
C GLU A 325 1.81 2.69 -20.38
N VAL A 326 1.12 1.98 -19.48
CA VAL A 326 -0.12 1.25 -19.80
C VAL A 326 -1.26 2.23 -20.11
N THR A 327 -1.37 3.33 -19.37
CA THR A 327 -2.37 4.38 -19.64
C THR A 327 -2.18 4.97 -21.04
N THR A 328 -0.94 5.29 -21.40
CA THR A 328 -0.57 5.78 -22.74
C THR A 328 -0.88 4.75 -23.83
N ARG A 329 -0.40 3.52 -23.70
CA ARG A 329 -0.54 2.44 -24.70
C ARG A 329 -1.95 1.89 -24.86
N LEU A 330 -2.83 2.13 -23.89
CA LEU A 330 -4.22 1.72 -23.99
C LEU A 330 -5.15 2.89 -24.32
N GLY A 331 -4.61 4.12 -24.36
CA GLY A 331 -5.37 5.34 -24.67
C GLY A 331 -6.53 5.59 -23.71
N ARG A 332 -6.43 5.11 -22.47
CA ARG A 332 -7.50 5.18 -21.46
C ARG A 332 -6.95 5.62 -20.13
N ARG A 333 -7.72 6.41 -19.38
CA ARG A 333 -7.40 6.76 -18.01
C ARG A 333 -7.61 5.54 -17.11
N ILE A 334 -6.55 5.09 -16.45
CA ILE A 334 -6.60 4.00 -15.48
C ILE A 334 -6.35 4.62 -14.10
N PRO A 335 -7.26 4.52 -13.13
CA PRO A 335 -6.97 4.87 -11.74
C PRO A 335 -5.76 4.09 -11.21
N MET A 336 -4.84 4.75 -10.49
CA MET A 336 -3.67 4.06 -9.92
C MET A 336 -4.09 2.90 -9.00
N VAL A 337 -5.17 3.09 -8.24
CA VAL A 337 -5.73 2.07 -7.34
C VAL A 337 -6.06 0.76 -8.06
N ASP A 338 -6.42 0.81 -9.36
CA ASP A 338 -6.75 -0.39 -10.14
C ASP A 338 -5.56 -1.34 -10.29
N LEU A 339 -4.33 -0.81 -10.31
CA LEU A 339 -3.13 -1.63 -10.40
C LEU A 339 -2.84 -2.36 -9.07
N PHE A 340 -3.30 -1.81 -7.94
CA PHE A 340 -3.21 -2.46 -6.64
C PHE A 340 -4.33 -3.48 -6.44
N THR A 341 -5.57 -3.16 -6.83
CA THR A 341 -6.71 -4.09 -6.74
C THR A 341 -6.63 -5.25 -7.72
N HIS A 342 -5.92 -5.06 -8.84
CA HIS A 342 -5.74 -6.07 -9.86
C HIS A 342 -4.25 -6.29 -10.14
N PRO A 343 -3.51 -6.87 -9.18
CA PRO A 343 -2.04 -6.92 -9.22
C PRO A 343 -1.52 -8.01 -10.17
N THR A 344 -2.33 -8.52 -11.09
CA THR A 344 -1.92 -9.46 -12.14
C THR A 344 -2.34 -8.93 -13.51
N VAL A 345 -1.57 -9.27 -14.54
CA VAL A 345 -1.86 -8.88 -15.93
C VAL A 345 -3.29 -9.23 -16.32
N ARG A 346 -3.74 -10.46 -15.99
CA ARG A 346 -5.09 -10.95 -16.30
C ARG A 346 -6.17 -10.22 -15.52
N ALA A 347 -5.98 -10.05 -14.22
CA ALA A 347 -6.98 -9.35 -13.40
C ALA A 347 -7.14 -7.90 -13.87
N LEU A 348 -6.03 -7.23 -14.18
CA LEU A 348 -6.07 -5.86 -14.67
C LEU A 348 -6.76 -5.83 -16.03
N ALA A 349 -6.35 -6.65 -17.00
CA ALA A 349 -6.97 -6.71 -18.31
C ALA A 349 -8.49 -6.96 -18.26
N ALA A 350 -8.94 -7.86 -17.38
CA ALA A 350 -10.35 -8.17 -17.18
C ALA A 350 -11.12 -6.99 -16.58
N HIS A 351 -10.58 -6.33 -15.55
CA HIS A 351 -11.16 -5.11 -14.97
C HIS A 351 -11.27 -3.99 -16.01
N LEU A 352 -10.24 -3.83 -16.83
CA LEU A 352 -10.24 -2.84 -17.90
C LEU A 352 -11.37 -3.12 -18.92
N HIS A 353 -11.69 -4.38 -19.21
CA HIS A 353 -12.77 -4.76 -20.14
C HIS A 353 -14.18 -4.65 -19.55
N ALA A 354 -14.32 -4.80 -18.24
CA ALA A 354 -15.60 -4.65 -17.56
C ALA A 354 -16.11 -3.19 -17.54
N GLY A 355 -15.23 -2.21 -17.80
CA GLY A 355 -15.52 -0.77 -17.63
C GLY A 355 -15.75 0.10 -18.88
N ALA A 356 -15.37 -0.31 -20.10
CA ALA A 356 -15.62 0.45 -21.35
C ALA A 356 -15.13 -0.28 -22.62
N ALA A 357 -15.68 0.09 -23.78
CA ALA A 357 -15.31 -0.40 -25.10
C ALA A 357 -13.82 -0.13 -25.48
N PRO A 358 -13.17 -1.02 -26.24
CA PRO A 358 -11.74 -0.95 -26.54
C PRO A 358 -11.35 0.24 -27.43
N GLY A 359 -10.24 0.91 -27.08
CA GLY A 359 -9.63 1.97 -27.90
C GLY A 359 -8.89 1.46 -29.15
N PRO A 360 -8.47 2.35 -30.07
CA PRO A 360 -7.94 1.99 -31.39
C PRO A 360 -6.62 1.19 -31.37
N GLU A 361 -5.78 1.31 -30.33
CA GLU A 361 -4.56 0.49 -30.20
C GLU A 361 -4.85 -0.96 -29.79
N LEU A 362 -5.91 -1.18 -29.00
CA LEU A 362 -6.38 -2.51 -28.62
C LEU A 362 -6.93 -3.29 -29.82
N ALA A 363 -7.63 -2.61 -30.73
CA ALA A 363 -8.09 -3.20 -31.98
C ALA A 363 -6.90 -3.71 -32.84
N ARG A 364 -5.86 -2.88 -32.99
CA ARG A 364 -4.64 -3.26 -33.72
C ARG A 364 -3.84 -4.37 -33.04
N ALA A 365 -3.84 -4.43 -31.71
CA ALA A 365 -3.19 -5.51 -30.96
C ALA A 365 -3.97 -6.84 -31.07
N ALA A 366 -5.30 -6.80 -31.04
CA ALA A 366 -6.17 -7.95 -31.25
C ALA A 366 -6.00 -8.55 -32.66
N GLU A 367 -5.90 -7.71 -33.69
CA GLU A 367 -5.61 -8.14 -35.07
C GLU A 367 -4.27 -8.90 -35.19
N ARG A 368 -3.21 -8.42 -34.51
CA ARG A 368 -1.89 -9.09 -34.50
C ARG A 368 -1.92 -10.44 -33.78
N VAL A 369 -2.70 -10.56 -32.71
CA VAL A 369 -2.87 -11.81 -31.96
C VAL A 369 -3.69 -12.82 -32.78
N ALA A 370 -4.75 -12.37 -33.45
CA ALA A 370 -5.54 -13.17 -34.37
C ALA A 370 -4.70 -13.69 -35.55
N ALA A 371 -3.87 -12.84 -36.15
CA ALA A 371 -2.95 -13.20 -37.24
C ALA A 371 -1.89 -14.24 -36.83
N ARG A 372 -1.48 -14.26 -35.55
CA ARG A 372 -0.54 -15.27 -35.01
C ARG A 372 -1.19 -16.64 -34.81
N ARG A 373 -2.47 -16.70 -34.46
CA ARG A 373 -3.21 -17.96 -34.27
C ARG A 373 -3.60 -18.64 -35.59
N GLY A 374 -3.64 -17.91 -36.71
CA GLY A 374 -3.97 -18.43 -38.04
C GLY A 374 -2.82 -19.09 -38.83
N ARG A 375 -1.59 -19.13 -38.29
CA ARG A 375 -0.44 -19.78 -38.96
C ARG A 375 -0.19 -21.19 -38.42
N THR A 376 -0.81 -22.19 -39.04
CA THR A 376 -0.47 -23.61 -38.83
C THR A 376 0.86 -23.94 -39.56
N PRO A 377 1.80 -24.70 -38.97
CA PRO A 377 3.03 -25.06 -39.68
C PRO A 377 2.73 -26.11 -40.77
N SER A 378 3.02 -25.77 -42.03
CA SER A 378 2.93 -26.68 -43.17
C SER A 378 3.91 -27.86 -43.01
N ARG A 379 3.38 -29.08 -42.85
CA ARG A 379 4.14 -30.34 -42.89
C ARG A 379 4.52 -30.64 -44.34
N ARG A 380 5.83 -30.66 -44.65
CA ARG A 380 6.36 -31.19 -45.91
C ARG A 380 5.96 -32.67 -46.09
N PRO A 381 5.53 -33.11 -47.29
CA PRO A 381 5.23 -34.51 -47.53
C PRO A 381 6.53 -35.32 -47.65
N ARG A 382 6.64 -36.41 -46.89
CA ARG A 382 7.70 -37.41 -47.05
C ARG A 382 7.45 -38.18 -48.35
N ARG A 383 8.43 -38.17 -49.25
CA ARG A 383 8.50 -39.06 -50.41
C ARG A 383 8.60 -40.51 -49.94
N SER A 384 7.70 -41.36 -50.41
CA SER A 384 7.80 -42.81 -50.32
C SER A 384 8.79 -43.32 -51.38
N ALA A 385 9.94 -43.84 -50.93
CA ALA A 385 10.78 -44.71 -51.73
C ALA A 385 10.37 -46.15 -51.43
N GLY A 386 10.05 -46.92 -52.46
CA GLY A 386 9.82 -48.35 -52.34
C GLY A 386 11.11 -49.12 -52.10
N THR A 387 11.02 -50.31 -51.51
CA THR A 387 11.86 -51.48 -51.81
C THR A 387 11.15 -52.74 -51.28
N THR A 388 11.27 -53.78 -52.11
CA THR A 388 10.86 -55.18 -52.11
C THR A 388 11.45 -56.06 -50.99
N GLY A 389 10.82 -57.22 -50.74
CA GLY A 389 11.41 -58.41 -50.07
C GLY A 389 10.41 -59.09 -49.10
N GLN A 390 9.59 -60.04 -49.55
CA GLN A 390 9.77 -61.51 -49.37
C GLN A 390 10.16 -61.94 -47.95
N GLU A 391 9.26 -62.63 -47.23
CA GLU A 391 9.37 -64.09 -46.97
C GLU A 391 8.12 -64.69 -46.26
N GLN A 392 7.77 -65.89 -46.75
CA GLN A 392 7.08 -67.06 -46.17
C GLN A 392 6.30 -66.96 -44.85
N GLU A 393 5.06 -67.46 -44.85
CA GLU A 393 4.68 -68.73 -44.18
C GLU A 393 3.21 -69.10 -44.48
N ARG A 394 2.98 -70.34 -44.93
CA ARG A 394 1.69 -71.08 -44.96
C ARG A 394 1.59 -71.90 -43.67
N PRO A 395 0.40 -72.17 -43.10
CA PRO A 395 -0.49 -73.28 -43.55
C PRO A 395 -1.99 -72.94 -43.37
N GLN A 396 -3.01 -73.63 -43.88
CA GLN A 396 -3.22 -74.89 -44.60
C GLN A 396 -4.11 -74.63 -45.82
#